data_AF-A0AAE5VRL3-F1
#
_entry.id   AF-A0AAE5VRL3-F1
#
_cell.length_a   1.000
_cell.length_b   1.000
_cell.length_c   1.000
_cell.angle_alpha   90.00
_cell.angle_beta   90.00
_cell.angle_gamma   90.00
#
_symmetry.space_group_name_H-M   'P 1'
#
loop_
_entity.id
_entity.type
_entity.pdbx_description
1 polymer ?
#
loop_
_entity_poly.entity_id
_entity_poly.type
_entity_poly.pdbx_seq_one_letter_code
_entity_poly.pdbx_strand_id
1 'polypeptide(L)' 'MHIPEHLPEWVKAGAKFKLHGRLYHVHGVVAGVAVLKEWWRTKKRWNYTAEEAVHFWVAEEYITNIWRMRHERD' A
#
# COMPACT_ATOMS: atom_id res chain seq x y z
N MET A 1 9.02 20.50 -3.79
CA MET A 1 8.06 19.40 -4.01
C MET A 1 7.07 19.44 -2.85
N HIS A 2 5.80 19.74 -3.12
CA HIS A 2 4.77 19.74 -2.07
C HIS A 2 4.30 18.30 -1.89
N ILE A 3 4.64 17.68 -0.76
CA ILE A 3 4.21 16.31 -0.46
C ILE A 3 2.86 16.44 0.24
N PRO A 4 1.77 15.88 -0.33
CA PRO A 4 0.47 15.96 0.31
C PRO A 4 0.49 15.29 1.68
N GLU A 5 -0.11 15.95 2.68
CA GLU A 5 -0.26 15.39 4.04
C GLU A 5 -1.24 14.21 4.08
N HIS A 6 -2.06 14.07 3.04
CA HIS A 6 -3.09 13.04 2.94
C HIS A 6 -2.63 11.82 2.13
N LEU A 7 -3.08 10.65 2.58
CA LEU A 7 -2.92 9.40 1.83
C LEU A 7 -3.65 9.51 0.47
N PRO A 8 -3.08 8.94 -0.60
CA PRO A 8 -3.79 8.83 -1.87
C PRO A 8 -5.13 8.09 -1.72
N GLU A 9 -6.15 8.47 -2.50
CA GLU A 9 -7.52 7.91 -2.39
C GLU A 9 -7.60 6.38 -2.51
N TRP A 10 -6.65 5.78 -3.22
CA TRP A 10 -6.60 4.33 -3.40
C TRP A 10 -6.10 3.59 -2.14
N VAL A 11 -5.42 4.28 -1.22
CA VAL A 11 -4.87 3.72 0.02
C VAL A 11 -5.98 3.65 1.07
N LYS A 12 -6.77 2.57 1.00
CA LYS A 12 -7.87 2.28 1.93
C LYS A 12 -7.82 0.84 2.41
N ALA A 13 -8.48 0.54 3.54
CA ALA A 13 -8.53 -0.82 4.09
C ALA A 13 -8.95 -1.84 3.03
N GLY A 14 -8.20 -2.95 2.92
CA GLY A 14 -8.40 -3.98 1.90
C GLY A 14 -7.66 -3.74 0.58
N ALA A 15 -7.15 -2.52 0.33
CA ALA A 15 -6.33 -2.23 -0.83
C ALA A 15 -5.08 -3.14 -0.88
N LYS A 16 -4.59 -3.40 -2.08
CA LYS A 16 -3.47 -4.28 -2.37
C LYS A 16 -2.63 -3.66 -3.47
N PHE A 17 -1.32 -3.66 -3.26
CA PHE A 17 -0.38 -3.12 -4.21
C PHE A 17 0.93 -3.90 -4.17
N LYS A 18 1.72 -3.77 -5.22
CA LYS A 18 3.10 -4.26 -5.25
C LYS A 18 4.04 -3.08 -5.15
N LEU A 19 5.08 -3.22 -4.32
CA LEU A 19 6.20 -2.30 -4.21
C LEU A 19 7.51 -3.11 -4.31
N HIS A 20 8.36 -2.79 -5.27
CA HIS A 20 9.61 -3.55 -5.56
C HIS A 20 9.40 -5.07 -5.60
N GLY A 21 8.31 -5.52 -6.23
CA GLY A 21 7.96 -6.95 -6.36
C GLY A 21 7.37 -7.61 -5.11
N ARG A 22 7.30 -6.91 -3.98
CA ARG A 22 6.65 -7.39 -2.74
C ARG A 22 5.18 -6.99 -2.71
N LEU A 23 4.32 -7.92 -2.29
CA LEU A 23 2.88 -7.69 -2.19
C LEU A 23 2.51 -7.19 -0.80
N TYR A 24 1.92 -6.01 -0.74
CA TYR A 24 1.40 -5.39 0.46
C TYR A 24 -0.12 -5.32 0.41
N HIS A 25 -0.75 -5.55 1.57
CA HIS A 25 -2.18 -5.34 1.77
C HIS A 25 -2.36 -4.24 2.80
N VAL A 26 -3.19 -3.24 2.52
CA VAL A 26 -3.59 -2.24 3.50
C VAL A 26 -4.54 -2.91 4.49
N HIS A 27 -4.10 -3.10 5.73
CA HIS A 27 -4.91 -3.63 6.81
C HIS A 27 -5.93 -2.60 7.29
N GLY A 28 -5.53 -1.34 7.42
CA GLY A 28 -6.36 -0.24 7.88
C GLY A 28 -5.66 1.11 7.68
N VAL A 29 -6.40 2.19 7.91
CA VAL A 29 -5.87 3.56 7.91
C VAL A 29 -6.29 4.21 9.22
N VAL A 30 -5.32 4.77 9.94
CA VAL A 30 -5.53 5.40 11.26
C VAL A 30 -4.80 6.74 11.27
N ALA A 31 -5.53 7.82 11.52
CA ALA A 31 -4.96 9.17 11.63
C ALA A 31 -4.01 9.57 10.46
N GLY A 32 -4.36 9.22 9.22
CA GLY A 32 -3.52 9.52 8.04
C GLY A 32 -2.35 8.56 7.81
N VAL A 33 -2.22 7.51 8.62
CA VAL A 33 -1.20 6.48 8.50
C VAL A 33 -1.82 5.18 8.02
N ALA A 34 -1.24 4.55 7.00
CA ALA A 34 -1.68 3.27 6.49
C ALA A 34 -0.94 2.13 7.20
N VAL A 35 -1.69 1.22 7.81
CA VAL A 35 -1.14 -0.03 8.34
C VAL A 35 -1.13 -1.05 7.21
N LEU A 36 0.06 -1.48 6.82
CA LEU A 36 0.30 -2.48 5.80
C LEU A 36 0.55 -3.83 6.44
N LYS A 37 0.20 -4.90 5.71
CA LYS A 37 0.61 -6.27 6.02
C LYS A 37 1.19 -6.94 4.79
N GLU A 38 2.28 -7.66 4.98
CA GLU A 38 2.91 -8.49 3.96
C GLU A 38 3.15 -9.91 4.51
N TRP A 39 3.06 -10.90 3.63
CA TRP A 39 3.33 -12.28 4.03
C TRP A 39 4.82 -12.61 3.84
N TRP A 40 5.54 -12.77 4.95
CA TRP A 40 6.94 -13.19 4.92
C TRP A 40 7.03 -14.70 4.76
N ARG A 41 7.20 -15.15 3.51
CA ARG A 41 7.30 -16.59 3.17
C ARG A 41 8.37 -17.31 3.99
N THR A 42 9.56 -16.72 4.15
CA THR A 42 10.68 -17.32 4.89
C THR A 42 10.36 -17.55 6.36
N LYS A 43 9.59 -16.65 6.98
CA LYS A 43 9.23 -16.73 8.41
C LYS A 43 7.82 -17.29 8.65
N LYS A 44 7.12 -17.70 7.59
CA LYS A 44 5.71 -18.16 7.59
C LYS A 44 4.80 -17.32 8.49
N ARG A 45 4.91 -15.99 8.43
CA ARG A 45 4.14 -15.07 9.27
C ARG A 45 3.78 -13.80 8.52
N TRP A 46 2.74 -13.13 9.00
CA TRP A 46 2.43 -11.76 8.59
C TRP A 46 3.39 -10.79 9.27
N ASN A 47 3.92 -9.84 8.50
CA ASN A 47 4.64 -8.68 8.99
C ASN A 47 3.76 -7.45 8.80
N TYR A 48 3.74 -6.56 9.80
CA TYR A 48 2.94 -5.34 9.80
C TYR A 48 3.85 -4.12 9.85
N THR A 49 3.59 -3.13 8.99
CA THR A 49 4.32 -1.86 8.97
C THR A 49 3.31 -0.72 8.90
N ALA A 50 3.64 0.44 9.48
CA ALA A 50 2.82 1.64 9.41
C ALA A 50 3.55 2.67 8.55
N GLU A 51 2.90 3.17 7.51
CA GLU A 51 3.49 4.08 6.53
C GLU A 51 2.64 5.35 6.37
N GLU A 52 3.31 6.49 6.28
CA GLU A 52 2.69 7.80 6.08
C GLU A 52 2.45 8.11 4.59
N ALA A 53 1.70 9.17 4.32
CA ALA A 53 1.41 9.65 2.97
C ALA A 53 2.66 9.79 2.09
N VAL A 54 3.75 10.34 2.64
CA VAL A 54 5.02 10.55 1.92
C VAL A 54 5.55 9.27 1.28
N HIS A 55 5.39 8.12 1.93
CA HIS A 55 5.86 6.84 1.39
C HIS A 55 5.19 6.51 0.06
N PHE A 56 3.87 6.72 -0.03
CA PHE A 56 3.08 6.38 -1.21
C PHE A 56 3.34 7.34 -2.37
N TRP A 57 3.62 8.61 -2.08
CA TRP A 57 3.95 9.61 -3.09
C TRP A 57 5.37 9.44 -3.64
N VAL A 58 6.36 9.19 -2.76
CA VAL A 58 7.75 8.97 -3.18
C VAL A 58 7.90 7.65 -3.94
N ALA A 59 7.18 6.61 -3.53
CA ALA A 59 7.23 5.31 -4.18
C ALA A 59 6.22 5.15 -5.33
N GLU A 60 5.48 6.21 -5.71
CA GLU A 60 4.34 6.13 -6.64
C GLU A 60 4.71 5.44 -7.96
N GLU A 61 5.88 5.75 -8.52
CA GLU A 61 6.37 5.17 -9.78
C GLU A 61 6.65 3.65 -9.69
N TYR A 62 6.90 3.13 -8.49
CA TYR A 62 7.16 1.70 -8.24
C TYR A 62 5.92 0.96 -7.75
N ILE A 63 4.88 1.70 -7.33
CA ILE A 63 3.64 1.13 -6.81
C ILE A 63 2.77 0.68 -7.96
N THR A 64 2.58 -0.63 -8.05
CA THR A 64 1.62 -1.22 -8.98
C THR A 64 0.33 -1.55 -8.25
N ASN A 65 -0.72 -0.77 -8.51
CA ASN A 65 -2.04 -0.95 -7.90
C ASN A 65 -2.77 -2.15 -8.50
N ILE A 66 -2.86 -3.25 -7.73
CA ILE A 66 -3.50 -4.49 -8.18
C ILE A 66 -5.02 -4.35 -8.22
N TRP A 67 -5.60 -3.55 -7.33
CA TRP A 67 -7.06 -3.33 -7.31
C TRP A 67 -7.59 -2.73 -8.61
N ARG A 68 -6.83 -1.82 -9.23
CA ARG A 68 -7.21 -1.19 -10.50
C ARG A 68 -7.18 -2.18 -11.66
N MET A 69 -6.19 -3.07 -11.69
CA MET A 69 -6.01 -4.06 -12.76
C MET A 69 -7.07 -5.15 -12.85
N ARG A 70 -7.91 -5.31 -11.81
CA ARG A 70 -8.97 -6.32 -11.78
C ARG A 70 -10.32 -5.81 -12.25
N HIS A 71 -10.53 -4.48 -12.27
CA HIS A 71 -11.78 -3.85 -12.70
C HIS A 71 -11.72 -3.24 -14.11
N GLU A 72 -10.54 -3.11 -14.71
CA GLU A 72 -10.37 -2.68 -16.12
C GLU A 72 -10.34 -3.88 -17.11
N ARG A 73 -10.73 -5.07 -16.67
CA ARG A 73 -10.73 -6.31 -17.47
C ARG A 73 -12.12 -6.96 -17.67
N ASP A 74 -13.17 -6.24 -17.31
CA ASP A 74 -14.58 -6.60 -17.58
C ASP A 74 -15.21 -5.60 -18.55
#